data_AF-A0A6J7MMD6-F1
#
_entry.id   AF-A0A6J7MMD6-F1
#
_cell.length_a   1.000
_cell.length_b   1.000
_cell.length_c   1.000
_cell.angle_alpha   90.00
_cell.angle_beta   90.00
_cell.angle_gamma   90.00
#
_symmetry.space_group_name_H-M   'P 1'
#
loop_
_entity.id
_entity.type
_entity.pdbx_description
1 polymer ?
#
loop_
_entity_poly.entity_id
_entity_poly.type
_entity_poly.pdbx_seq_one_letter_code
_entity_poly.pdbx_strand_id
1 'polypeptide(L)'
;MALNAFKDLANQKRIHLEEITDAEKNYRRGDFEVANGSSIECKGQPIDPSRYRQNFVEVCEITQNPLHLHGFDDLAVSLDLSDQELESVQVSNKATGTKGTFERPACISVSLTPILGSALTAYINAADGGRHIYLYRREEILAHIKASVRTGVVRGAGMSNQDTIAVFIPISEWRWERKSRAWTYSGTGSEPDAGVLGLS
;
A
#
# COMPACT_ATOMS: atom_id res chain seq x y z
N MET A 1 8.91 -13.64 1.04
CA MET A 1 9.63 -13.31 -0.22
C MET A 1 9.72 -11.81 -0.45
N ALA A 2 8.62 -11.04 -0.36
CA ALA A 2 8.62 -9.58 -0.51
C ALA A 2 9.65 -8.88 0.42
N LEU A 3 9.56 -9.12 1.74
CA LEU A 3 10.49 -8.60 2.74
C LEU A 3 11.98 -8.89 2.42
N ASN A 4 12.29 -10.08 1.89
CA ASN A 4 13.67 -10.48 1.58
C ASN A 4 14.26 -9.68 0.42
N ALA A 5 13.46 -9.37 -0.61
CA ALA A 5 13.92 -8.54 -1.72
C ALA A 5 14.20 -7.10 -1.27
N PHE A 6 13.36 -6.57 -0.37
CA PHE A 6 13.59 -5.25 0.20
C PHE A 6 14.86 -5.20 1.07
N LYS A 7 15.06 -6.21 1.93
CA LYS A 7 16.29 -6.37 2.72
C LYS A 7 17.53 -6.49 1.83
N ASP A 8 17.44 -7.23 0.72
CA ASP A 8 18.52 -7.36 -0.26
C ASP A 8 18.89 -6.02 -0.90
N LEU A 9 17.89 -5.23 -1.33
CA LEU A 9 18.10 -3.86 -1.83
C LEU A 9 18.78 -2.99 -0.76
N ALA A 10 18.23 -2.97 0.46
CA ALA A 10 18.76 -2.16 1.55
C ALA A 10 20.22 -2.52 1.89
N ASN A 11 20.54 -3.81 1.95
CA ASN A 11 21.91 -4.29 2.17
C ASN A 11 22.86 -3.84 1.06
N GLN A 12 22.47 -3.96 -0.22
CA GLN A 12 23.30 -3.49 -1.35
C GLN A 12 23.55 -1.98 -1.27
N LYS A 13 22.56 -1.22 -0.78
CA LYS A 13 22.62 0.23 -0.60
C LYS A 13 23.19 0.67 0.75
N ARG A 14 23.64 -0.27 1.59
CA ARG A 14 24.21 -0.03 2.94
C ARG A 14 23.26 0.74 3.85
N ILE A 15 21.98 0.47 3.73
CA ILE A 15 20.93 1.02 4.58
C ILE A 15 20.66 0.02 5.69
N HIS A 16 20.74 0.48 6.94
CA HIS A 16 20.34 -0.33 8.08
C HIS A 16 18.82 -0.32 8.23
N LEU A 17 18.21 -1.51 8.22
CA LEU A 17 16.79 -1.73 8.49
C LEU A 17 16.66 -2.56 9.77
N GLU A 18 15.83 -2.09 10.69
CA GLU A 18 15.35 -2.87 11.83
C GLU A 18 13.94 -3.38 11.51
N GLU A 19 13.71 -4.69 11.63
CA GLU A 19 12.39 -5.28 11.45
C GLU A 19 11.52 -5.03 12.69
N ILE A 20 10.31 -4.52 12.47
CA ILE A 20 9.34 -4.29 13.52
C ILE A 20 8.57 -5.59 13.76
N THR A 21 8.92 -6.31 14.84
CA THR A 21 8.34 -7.62 15.17
C THR A 21 7.17 -7.55 16.15
N ASP A 22 7.02 -6.45 16.88
CA ASP A 22 5.85 -6.20 17.72
C ASP A 22 4.62 -5.95 16.85
N ALA A 23 3.55 -6.70 17.08
CA ALA A 23 2.37 -6.71 16.22
C ALA A 23 1.66 -5.34 16.17
N GLU A 24 1.54 -4.66 17.31
CA GLU A 24 0.87 -3.36 17.39
C GLU A 24 1.73 -2.27 16.75
N LYS A 25 3.04 -2.28 17.01
CA LYS A 25 3.99 -1.36 16.37
C LYS A 25 4.01 -1.60 14.86
N ASN A 26 4.00 -2.86 14.40
CA ASN A 26 3.97 -3.20 12.99
C ASN A 26 2.68 -2.70 12.33
N TYR A 27 1.52 -2.95 12.94
CA TYR A 27 0.24 -2.45 12.46
C TYR A 27 0.21 -0.92 12.33
N ARG A 28 0.85 -0.20 13.26
CA ARG A 28 0.85 1.27 13.25
C ARG A 28 1.92 1.89 12.38
N ARG A 29 3.09 1.28 12.22
CA ARG A 29 4.28 1.92 11.64
C ARG A 29 4.82 1.23 10.39
N GLY A 30 4.37 0.01 10.12
CA GLY A 30 4.80 -0.85 9.04
C GLY A 30 5.89 -1.84 9.43
N ASP A 31 6.58 -2.39 8.44
CA ASP A 31 7.48 -3.54 8.60
C ASP A 31 8.89 -3.20 9.08
N PHE A 32 9.41 -2.02 8.71
CA PHE A 32 10.79 -1.64 9.01
C PHE A 32 10.93 -0.26 9.62
N GLU A 33 11.99 -0.06 10.39
CA GLU A 33 12.48 1.23 10.86
C GLU A 33 13.92 1.45 10.36
N VAL A 34 14.26 2.68 9.97
CA VAL A 34 15.63 3.10 9.64
C VAL A 34 16.25 3.89 10.78
N ALA A 35 17.57 4.13 10.74
CA ALA A 35 18.33 4.75 11.83
C ALA A 35 17.81 6.13 12.30
N ASN A 36 17.16 6.90 11.42
CA ASN A 36 16.58 8.19 11.78
C ASN A 36 15.18 8.10 12.43
N GLY A 37 14.67 6.89 12.67
CA GLY A 37 13.36 6.62 13.26
C GLY A 37 12.20 6.60 12.25
N SER A 38 12.45 6.88 10.96
CA SER A 38 11.42 6.74 9.92
C SER A 38 11.07 5.27 9.69
N SER A 39 9.81 4.98 9.37
CA SER A 39 9.36 3.61 9.13
C SER A 39 8.88 3.37 7.70
N ILE A 40 8.88 2.10 7.29
CA ILE A 40 8.59 1.66 5.92
C ILE A 40 7.61 0.49 5.98
N GLU A 41 6.49 0.60 5.29
CA GLU A 41 5.54 -0.49 5.06
C GLU A 41 5.92 -1.28 3.81
N CYS A 42 5.88 -2.62 3.82
CA CYS A 42 6.14 -3.48 2.67
C CYS A 42 4.92 -4.31 2.28
N LYS A 43 4.30 -3.97 1.14
CA LYS A 43 3.17 -4.71 0.59
C LYS A 43 3.62 -5.67 -0.53
N GLY A 44 3.24 -6.93 -0.40
CA GLY A 44 3.43 -7.93 -1.46
C GLY A 44 2.25 -7.94 -2.44
N GLN A 45 2.50 -7.64 -3.72
CA GLN A 45 1.46 -7.60 -4.75
C GLN A 45 2.01 -7.87 -6.15
N PRO A 46 1.24 -8.44 -7.09
CA PRO A 46 1.72 -8.72 -8.44
C PRO A 46 1.86 -7.42 -9.26
N ILE A 47 2.94 -6.67 -9.06
CA ILE A 47 3.23 -5.44 -9.80
C ILE A 47 4.29 -5.73 -10.85
N ASP A 48 3.85 -5.82 -12.08
CA ASP A 48 4.70 -5.96 -13.25
C ASP A 48 4.22 -4.90 -14.26
N PRO A 49 5.05 -3.90 -14.60
CA PRO A 49 4.63 -2.78 -15.44
C PRO A 49 4.38 -3.22 -16.89
N SER A 50 4.90 -4.40 -17.29
CA SER A 50 4.57 -5.01 -18.57
C SER A 50 3.15 -5.61 -18.59
N ARG A 51 2.62 -5.97 -17.42
CA ARG A 51 1.29 -6.59 -17.25
C ARG A 51 0.24 -5.63 -16.71
N TYR A 52 0.63 -4.67 -15.88
CA TYR A 52 -0.24 -3.77 -15.14
C TYR A 52 0.25 -2.33 -15.30
N ARG A 53 -0.65 -1.42 -15.67
CA ARG A 53 -0.31 0.01 -15.84
C ARG A 53 -0.50 0.82 -14.55
N GLN A 54 -1.07 0.21 -13.53
CA GLN A 54 -1.45 0.82 -12.26
C GLN A 54 -1.10 -0.14 -11.13
N ASN A 55 -0.81 0.43 -9.96
CA ASN A 55 -0.71 -0.33 -8.74
C ASN A 55 -2.09 -0.49 -8.09
N PHE A 56 -2.26 -1.54 -7.31
CA PHE A 56 -3.48 -1.88 -6.60
C PHE A 56 -3.30 -1.57 -5.12
N VAL A 57 -4.18 -0.79 -4.50
CA VAL A 57 -4.10 -0.52 -3.07
C VAL A 57 -5.37 -0.97 -2.40
N GLU A 58 -5.24 -1.95 -1.52
CA GLU A 58 -6.31 -2.30 -0.60
C GLU A 58 -6.54 -1.16 0.38
N VAL A 59 -7.77 -0.68 0.42
CA VAL A 59 -8.21 0.42 1.28
C VAL A 59 -8.79 -0.14 2.57
N CYS A 60 -9.64 -1.15 2.45
CA CYS A 60 -10.21 -1.84 3.59
C CYS A 60 -10.76 -3.22 3.21
N GLU A 61 -11.15 -3.97 4.24
CA GLU A 61 -11.85 -5.25 4.13
C GLU A 61 -13.14 -5.18 4.92
N ILE A 62 -14.27 -5.50 4.28
CA ILE A 62 -15.55 -5.66 4.96
C ILE A 62 -15.54 -7.03 5.65
N THR A 63 -15.82 -7.04 6.94
CA THR A 63 -15.67 -8.23 7.78
C THR A 63 -16.85 -8.39 8.75
N GLN A 64 -16.84 -9.47 9.53
CA GLN A 64 -17.81 -9.72 10.60
C GLN A 64 -17.18 -9.62 12.00
N ASN A 65 -15.87 -9.37 12.10
CA ASN A 65 -15.16 -9.29 13.36
C ASN A 65 -15.56 -8.01 14.14
N PRO A 66 -16.13 -8.12 15.35
CA PRO A 66 -16.57 -6.96 16.15
C PRO A 66 -15.45 -6.01 16.58
N LEU A 67 -14.18 -6.43 16.53
CA LEU A 67 -13.04 -5.53 16.77
C LEU A 67 -12.97 -4.37 15.77
N HIS A 68 -13.71 -4.47 14.66
CA HIS A 68 -13.71 -3.51 13.56
C HIS A 68 -15.01 -2.69 13.45
N LEU A 69 -15.82 -2.63 14.51
CA LEU A 69 -17.10 -1.90 14.54
C LEU A 69 -16.97 -0.39 14.26
N HIS A 70 -15.82 0.21 14.58
CA HIS A 70 -15.54 1.63 14.34
C HIS A 70 -14.79 1.88 13.03
N GLY A 71 -14.53 0.83 12.25
CA GLY A 71 -13.67 0.92 11.08
C GLY A 71 -14.21 1.78 9.95
N PHE A 72 -15.52 2.00 9.88
CA PHE A 72 -16.12 2.93 8.93
C PHE A 72 -15.68 4.37 9.23
N ASP A 73 -15.79 4.77 10.49
CA ASP A 73 -15.43 6.12 10.95
C ASP A 73 -13.91 6.32 10.83
N ASP A 74 -13.12 5.31 11.21
CA ASP A 74 -11.66 5.31 11.06
C ASP A 74 -11.23 5.45 9.59
N LEU A 75 -11.95 4.78 8.68
CA LEU A 75 -11.70 4.87 7.25
C LEU A 75 -12.04 6.27 6.70
N ALA A 76 -13.16 6.84 7.11
CA ALA A 76 -13.57 8.19 6.73
C ALA A 76 -12.51 9.22 7.14
N VAL A 77 -12.02 9.14 8.38
CA VAL A 77 -10.92 9.97 8.89
C VAL A 77 -9.64 9.77 8.09
N SER A 78 -9.26 8.51 7.82
CA SER A 78 -8.06 8.17 7.04
C SER A 78 -8.08 8.77 5.62
N LEU A 79 -9.26 8.78 5.00
CA LEU A 79 -9.48 9.27 3.65
C LEU A 79 -9.78 10.77 3.55
N ASP A 80 -9.97 11.45 4.69
CA ASP A 80 -10.41 12.83 4.75
C ASP A 80 -11.71 13.03 3.94
N LEU A 81 -12.72 12.24 4.33
CA LEU A 81 -14.07 12.24 3.81
C LEU A 81 -15.04 12.31 4.99
N SER A 82 -16.19 12.96 4.80
CA SER A 82 -17.33 12.76 5.69
C SER A 82 -17.94 11.38 5.49
N ASP A 83 -18.66 10.89 6.50
CA ASP A 83 -19.41 9.63 6.42
C ASP A 83 -20.31 9.56 5.20
N GLN A 84 -21.06 10.65 4.92
CA GLN A 84 -21.97 10.71 3.79
C GLN A 84 -21.23 10.62 2.45
N GLU A 85 -20.07 11.27 2.33
CA GLU A 85 -19.24 11.14 1.14
C GLU A 85 -18.75 9.70 0.97
N LEU A 86 -18.25 9.08 2.04
CA LEU A 86 -17.76 7.71 2.02
C LEU A 86 -18.89 6.72 1.64
N GLU A 87 -20.07 6.83 2.24
CA GLU A 87 -21.24 6.00 1.92
C GLU A 87 -21.63 6.09 0.44
N SER A 88 -21.44 7.28 -0.17
CA SER A 88 -21.79 7.56 -1.57
C SER A 88 -20.72 7.17 -2.59
N VAL A 89 -19.52 6.78 -2.13
CA VAL A 89 -18.42 6.35 -3.01
C VAL A 89 -18.90 5.25 -3.94
N GLN A 90 -18.64 5.41 -5.24
CA GLN A 90 -19.03 4.42 -6.24
C GLN A 90 -18.21 3.15 -6.08
N VAL A 91 -18.87 2.00 -6.04
CA VAL A 91 -18.24 0.67 -5.97
C VAL A 91 -18.54 -0.10 -7.23
N SER A 92 -17.49 -0.60 -7.89
CA SER A 92 -17.64 -1.60 -8.96
C SER A 92 -17.31 -2.98 -8.42
N ASN A 93 -18.26 -3.91 -8.48
CA ASN A 93 -18.05 -5.29 -8.05
C ASN A 93 -17.48 -6.11 -9.20
N LYS A 94 -16.24 -6.58 -9.05
CA LYS A 94 -15.53 -7.30 -10.11
C LYS A 94 -16.14 -8.68 -10.41
N ALA A 95 -16.65 -9.38 -9.40
CA ALA A 95 -17.19 -10.73 -9.55
C ALA A 95 -18.52 -10.74 -10.30
N THR A 96 -19.36 -9.73 -10.10
CA THR A 96 -20.70 -9.66 -10.70
C THR A 96 -20.80 -8.66 -11.85
N GLY A 97 -19.82 -7.77 -12.01
CA GLY A 97 -19.86 -6.66 -12.97
C GLY A 97 -20.84 -5.54 -12.60
N THR A 98 -21.46 -5.62 -11.42
CA THR A 98 -22.44 -4.62 -10.96
C THR A 98 -21.77 -3.37 -10.40
N LYS A 99 -22.53 -2.26 -10.39
CA LYS A 99 -22.13 -1.00 -9.77
C LYS A 99 -23.11 -0.65 -8.65
N GLY A 100 -22.61 -0.02 -7.60
CA GLY A 100 -23.41 0.48 -6.49
C GLY A 100 -22.64 1.53 -5.70
N THR A 101 -23.06 1.76 -4.46
CA THR A 101 -22.36 2.63 -3.52
C THR A 101 -21.64 1.81 -2.46
N PHE A 102 -20.76 2.46 -1.69
CA PHE A 102 -20.04 1.80 -0.59
C PHE A 102 -20.95 1.45 0.57
N GLU A 103 -22.05 2.21 0.73
CA GLU A 103 -23.00 2.06 1.85
C GLU A 103 -22.27 2.20 3.20
N ARG A 104 -22.86 1.69 4.28
CA ARG A 104 -22.28 1.73 5.62
C ARG A 104 -22.14 0.31 6.23
N PRO A 105 -21.12 -0.46 5.84
CA PRO A 105 -20.86 -1.76 6.45
C PRO A 105 -20.62 -1.65 7.96
N ALA A 106 -21.14 -2.59 8.74
CA ALA A 106 -21.07 -2.54 10.20
C ALA A 106 -19.65 -2.75 10.76
N CYS A 107 -18.82 -3.57 10.11
CA CYS A 107 -17.44 -3.83 10.52
C CYS A 107 -16.48 -3.71 9.33
N ILE A 108 -15.44 -2.89 9.48
CA ILE A 108 -14.44 -2.62 8.43
C ILE A 108 -13.03 -2.72 9.03
N SER A 109 -12.20 -3.60 8.48
CA SER A 109 -10.77 -3.56 8.78
C SER A 109 -10.09 -2.54 7.88
N VAL A 110 -9.49 -1.49 8.46
CA VAL A 110 -8.82 -0.42 7.69
C VAL A 110 -7.39 -0.84 7.35
N SER A 111 -7.13 -1.04 6.05
CA SER A 111 -5.83 -1.51 5.55
C SER A 111 -4.80 -0.38 5.36
N LEU A 112 -5.24 0.88 5.53
CA LEU A 112 -4.43 2.08 5.37
C LEU A 112 -3.57 2.44 6.59
N THR A 113 -3.84 1.86 7.77
CA THR A 113 -3.15 2.24 9.03
C THR A 113 -1.62 2.17 8.91
N PRO A 114 -1.00 1.09 8.38
CA PRO A 114 0.45 1.05 8.23
C PRO A 114 0.98 2.06 7.20
N ILE A 115 0.19 2.40 6.17
CA ILE A 115 0.55 3.40 5.15
C ILE A 115 0.56 4.80 5.78
N LEU A 116 -0.42 5.12 6.64
CA LEU A 116 -0.50 6.41 7.34
C LEU A 116 0.65 6.63 8.31
N GLY A 117 1.09 5.56 8.99
CA GLY A 117 2.15 5.64 9.99
C GLY A 117 3.56 5.36 9.49
N SER A 118 3.73 5.01 8.21
CA SER A 118 5.04 4.84 7.57
C SER A 118 5.43 6.09 6.78
N ALA A 119 6.73 6.38 6.69
CA ALA A 119 7.24 7.45 5.83
C ALA A 119 7.19 7.04 4.35
N LEU A 120 7.42 5.75 4.09
CA LEU A 120 7.39 5.16 2.75
C LEU A 120 6.57 3.88 2.74
N THR A 121 5.95 3.59 1.60
CA THR A 121 5.36 2.27 1.32
C THR A 121 6.08 1.64 0.13
N ALA A 122 6.67 0.48 0.35
CA ALA A 122 7.31 -0.36 -0.64
C ALA A 122 6.33 -1.41 -1.15
N TYR A 123 6.04 -1.39 -2.44
CA TYR A 123 5.32 -2.49 -3.07
C TYR A 123 6.27 -3.39 -3.83
N ILE A 124 6.09 -4.70 -3.65
CA ILE A 124 7.04 -5.71 -4.10
C ILE A 124 6.31 -6.83 -4.81
N ASN A 125 6.78 -7.16 -6.01
CA ASN A 125 6.24 -8.28 -6.76
C ASN A 125 6.75 -9.62 -6.23
N ALA A 126 5.99 -10.28 -5.37
CA ALA A 126 6.39 -11.59 -4.87
C ALA A 126 6.36 -12.68 -5.97
N ALA A 127 5.55 -12.51 -7.02
CA ALA A 127 5.36 -13.51 -8.06
C ALA A 127 6.56 -13.62 -9.03
N ASP A 128 7.38 -12.58 -9.14
CA ASP A 128 8.62 -12.59 -9.93
C ASP A 128 9.88 -12.80 -9.07
N GLY A 129 9.70 -13.25 -7.83
CA GLY A 129 10.78 -13.44 -6.85
C GLY A 129 11.26 -12.14 -6.21
N GLY A 130 10.46 -11.07 -6.24
CA GLY A 130 10.81 -9.76 -5.72
C GLY A 130 11.82 -9.06 -6.63
N ARG A 131 11.64 -9.13 -7.95
CA ARG A 131 12.50 -8.48 -8.94
C ARG A 131 12.21 -6.99 -9.04
N HIS A 132 10.99 -6.57 -8.77
CA HIS A 132 10.59 -5.16 -8.84
C HIS A 132 10.17 -4.64 -7.46
N ILE A 133 10.65 -3.44 -7.13
CA ILE A 133 10.28 -2.68 -5.94
C ILE A 133 9.83 -1.28 -6.37
N TYR A 134 8.69 -0.83 -5.86
CA TYR A 134 8.14 0.50 -6.09
C TYR A 134 7.99 1.20 -4.75
N LEU A 135 8.59 2.38 -4.59
CA LEU A 135 8.51 3.15 -3.36
C LEU A 135 7.60 4.35 -3.55
N TYR A 136 6.64 4.53 -2.67
CA TYR A 136 5.85 5.74 -2.61
C TYR A 136 6.19 6.50 -1.34
N ARG A 137 6.24 7.83 -1.42
CA ARG A 137 6.14 8.66 -0.21
C ARG A 137 4.74 8.55 0.36
N ARG A 138 4.61 8.62 1.69
CA ARG A 138 3.31 8.61 2.36
C ARG A 138 2.35 9.64 1.76
N GLU A 139 2.79 10.88 1.61
CA GLU A 139 1.93 11.97 1.14
C GLU A 139 1.47 11.74 -0.31
N GLU A 140 2.36 11.18 -1.14
CA GLU A 140 2.09 10.84 -2.54
C GLU A 140 1.06 9.70 -2.65
N ILE A 141 1.29 8.57 -1.96
CA ILE A 141 0.37 7.43 -2.04
C ILE A 141 -1.00 7.78 -1.46
N LEU A 142 -1.06 8.52 -0.35
CA LEU A 142 -2.33 8.96 0.23
C LEU A 142 -3.06 9.93 -0.70
N ALA A 143 -2.36 10.85 -1.36
CA ALA A 143 -2.97 11.74 -2.35
C ALA A 143 -3.60 10.92 -3.51
N HIS A 144 -2.89 9.90 -4.02
CA HIS A 144 -3.43 9.03 -5.04
C HIS A 144 -4.62 8.20 -4.56
N ILE A 145 -4.57 7.61 -3.36
CA ILE A 145 -5.68 6.83 -2.79
C ILE A 145 -6.90 7.73 -2.66
N LYS A 146 -6.75 8.90 -2.03
CA LYS A 146 -7.84 9.86 -1.81
C LYS A 146 -8.46 10.36 -3.13
N ALA A 147 -7.65 10.59 -4.15
CA ALA A 147 -8.14 10.95 -5.48
C ALA A 147 -8.91 9.78 -6.12
N SER A 148 -8.35 8.57 -6.08
CA SER A 148 -8.96 7.39 -6.68
C SER A 148 -10.28 7.02 -6.00
N VAL A 149 -10.37 7.05 -4.66
CA VAL A 149 -11.62 6.77 -3.93
C VAL A 149 -12.77 7.66 -4.41
N ARG A 150 -12.51 8.96 -4.64
CA ARG A 150 -13.53 9.90 -5.13
C ARG A 150 -14.02 9.57 -6.54
N THR A 151 -13.23 8.87 -7.34
CA THR A 151 -13.63 8.38 -8.67
C THR A 151 -14.31 7.01 -8.62
N GLY A 152 -14.16 6.30 -7.51
CA GLY A 152 -14.74 4.99 -7.24
C GLY A 152 -13.70 3.96 -6.80
N VAL A 153 -14.19 2.91 -6.17
CA VAL A 153 -13.42 1.77 -5.65
C VAL A 153 -13.87 0.48 -6.32
N VAL A 154 -13.05 -0.57 -6.19
CA VAL A 154 -13.34 -1.90 -6.70
C VAL A 154 -13.47 -2.87 -5.54
N ARG A 155 -14.56 -3.64 -5.56
CA ARG A 155 -14.86 -4.72 -4.62
C ARG A 155 -14.47 -6.07 -5.20
N GLY A 156 -13.85 -6.91 -4.37
CA GLY A 156 -13.38 -8.25 -4.76
C GLY A 156 -12.15 -8.23 -5.68
N ALA A 157 -11.29 -7.22 -5.51
CA ALA A 157 -10.09 -7.08 -6.32
C ALA A 157 -8.83 -7.73 -5.73
N GLY A 158 -8.87 -8.14 -4.45
CA GLY A 158 -7.84 -8.96 -3.82
C GLY A 158 -7.97 -10.45 -4.15
N MET A 159 -6.92 -11.23 -3.83
CA MET A 159 -7.00 -12.71 -3.81
C MET A 159 -7.45 -13.24 -2.42
N SER A 160 -7.94 -12.35 -1.55
CA SER A 160 -8.48 -12.67 -0.23
C SER A 160 -9.83 -13.40 -0.37
N ASN A 161 -10.12 -14.31 0.57
CA ASN A 161 -11.44 -14.95 0.70
C ASN A 161 -12.50 -14.00 1.30
N GLN A 162 -12.08 -12.81 1.74
CA GLN A 162 -12.95 -11.79 2.31
C GLN A 162 -13.21 -10.65 1.32
N ASP A 163 -14.14 -9.78 1.71
CA ASP A 163 -14.70 -8.76 0.85
C ASP A 163 -13.82 -7.50 0.81
N THR A 164 -12.77 -7.58 0.00
CA THR A 164 -11.74 -6.54 -0.14
C THR A 164 -12.21 -5.38 -1.01
N ILE A 165 -11.92 -4.17 -0.54
CA ILE A 165 -12.21 -2.90 -1.22
C ILE A 165 -10.90 -2.19 -1.52
N ALA A 166 -10.75 -1.71 -2.74
CA ALA A 166 -9.47 -1.21 -3.20
C ALA A 166 -9.57 -0.17 -4.29
N VAL A 167 -8.44 0.50 -4.55
CA VAL A 167 -8.28 1.47 -5.62
C VAL A 167 -7.10 1.12 -6.51
N PHE A 168 -7.11 1.67 -7.71
CA PHE A 168 -5.95 1.69 -8.59
C PHE A 168 -5.28 3.04 -8.53
N ILE A 169 -3.96 3.05 -8.36
CA ILE A 169 -3.13 4.26 -8.35
C ILE A 169 -2.04 4.17 -9.42
N PRO A 170 -1.46 5.29 -9.87
CA PRO A 170 -0.29 5.26 -10.75
C PRO A 170 0.85 4.43 -10.15
N ILE A 171 1.64 3.77 -11.01
CA ILE A 171 2.87 3.13 -10.57
C ILE A 171 3.88 4.23 -10.21
N SER A 172 4.48 4.13 -9.02
CA SER A 172 5.52 5.07 -8.58
C SER A 172 6.64 5.21 -9.62
N GLU A 173 7.11 6.44 -9.76
CA GLU A 173 8.30 6.72 -10.54
C GLU A 173 9.55 6.19 -9.85
N TRP A 174 9.58 6.09 -8.53
CA TRP A 174 10.71 5.54 -7.77
C TRP A 174 10.67 4.03 -7.75
N ARG A 175 11.44 3.42 -8.65
CA ARG A 175 11.45 1.97 -8.81
C ARG A 175 12.83 1.39 -8.95
N TRP A 176 12.98 0.18 -8.42
CA TRP A 176 14.16 -0.64 -8.57
C TRP A 176 13.80 -1.93 -9.29
N GLU A 177 14.63 -2.31 -10.24
CA GLU A 177 14.57 -3.60 -10.92
C GLU A 177 15.85 -4.37 -10.61
N ARG A 178 15.72 -5.62 -10.17
CA ARG A 178 16.85 -6.54 -10.03
C ARG A 178 17.15 -7.21 -11.37
N LYS A 179 18.33 -6.95 -11.92
CA LYS A 179 18.87 -7.66 -13.10
C LYS A 179 20.02 -8.54 -12.65
N SER A 180 19.83 -9.86 -12.77
CA SER A 180 20.73 -10.90 -12.23
C SER A 180 20.91 -10.79 -10.70
N ARG A 181 21.87 -9.97 -10.23
CA ARG A 181 22.17 -9.76 -8.80
C ARG A 181 22.30 -8.29 -8.41
N ALA A 182 22.11 -7.36 -9.35
CA ALA A 182 22.24 -5.94 -9.10
C ALA A 182 20.88 -5.24 -9.19
N TRP A 183 20.62 -4.36 -8.22
CA TRP A 183 19.49 -3.45 -8.26
C TRP A 183 19.81 -2.23 -9.13
N THR A 184 18.93 -1.93 -10.10
CA THR A 184 19.02 -0.75 -10.95
C THR A 184 17.83 0.17 -10.65
N TYR A 185 18.14 1.41 -10.26
CA TYR A 185 17.13 2.45 -10.08
C TYR A 185 16.63 2.97 -11.43
N SER A 186 15.37 3.36 -11.47
CA SER A 186 14.78 4.15 -12.53
C SER A 186 13.72 5.06 -11.91
N GLY A 187 13.67 6.33 -12.30
CA GLY A 187 12.71 7.28 -11.79
C GLY A 187 13.11 8.72 -12.05
N THR A 188 12.25 9.65 -11.66
CA THR A 188 12.58 11.09 -11.65
C THR A 188 13.42 11.42 -10.40
N GLY A 189 14.33 12.38 -10.54
CA GLY A 189 15.28 12.74 -9.47
C GLY A 189 16.47 11.79 -9.35
N SER A 190 17.31 12.02 -8.34
CA SER A 190 18.47 11.17 -8.06
C SER A 190 18.09 9.97 -7.19
N GLU A 191 18.83 8.87 -7.29
CA GLU A 191 18.63 7.70 -6.43
C GLU A 191 18.75 8.02 -4.93
N PRO A 192 19.67 8.88 -4.46
CA PRO A 192 19.69 9.36 -3.08
C PRO A 192 18.43 10.09 -2.64
N ASP A 193 17.81 10.87 -3.54
CA ASP A 193 16.54 11.56 -3.24
C ASP A 193 15.36 10.60 -3.21
N ALA A 194 15.52 9.41 -3.83
CA ALA A 194 14.51 8.39 -3.98
C ALA A 194 14.46 7.45 -2.76
N GLY A 195 13.44 7.63 -1.94
CA GLY A 195 13.03 6.68 -0.91
C GLY A 195 14.03 6.53 0.23
N VAL A 196 14.47 5.29 0.47
CA VAL A 196 15.16 4.88 1.71
C VAL A 196 16.51 5.57 1.91
N LEU A 197 17.21 5.93 0.82
CA LEU A 197 18.47 6.68 0.88
C LEU A 197 18.25 8.14 1.32
N GLY A 198 17.06 8.70 1.08
CA GLY A 198 16.66 9.99 1.62
C GLY A 198 16.25 9.91 3.10
N LEU A 199 16.15 8.70 3.66
CA LEU A 199 15.87 8.46 5.08
C LEU A 199 17.12 8.03 5.88
N SER A 200 18.30 7.90 5.25
CA SER A 200 19.54 7.54 5.94
C SER A 200 20.28 8.75 6.50
#